data_AF-A0A960KAE4-F1
#
_entry.id   AF-A0A960KAE4-F1
#
_cell.length_a   1.000
_cell.length_b   1.000
_cell.length_c   1.000
_cell.angle_alpha   90.00
_cell.angle_beta   90.00
_cell.angle_gamma   90.00
#
_symmetry.space_group_name_H-M   'P 1'
#
loop_
_entity.id
_entity.type
_entity.pdbx_description
1 polymer ?
#
loop_
_entity_poly.entity_id
_entity_poly.type
_entity_poly.pdbx_seq_one_letter_code
_entity_poly.pdbx_strand_id
1 'polypeptide(L)'
;LLPDLRAAEWRDRAEAAVADLEELDLRDLRSVVVAADGATKDDESRALAEQLRTGLAARVEAEQATWLAELQQNLAEGRVVRALRLSSRPPKAGAPLPAEVAAKLAEAASKSLTADTLADRWATVLDALSFSPVRLAVAPESKPETPSEELVAAVTRMADRVPKVAEAFGIDPATVPARKRGRGQRPPKPKPKAPKAPDAAKPTDAAKPTDATVDTETTVDTETTVDTETTVDTETTADAEATVDTKTTVDAEATGDTEATGDTEATEATEAEG
;
A
#
# COMPACT_ATOMS: atom_id res chain seq x y z
N LEU A 1 13.51 33.03 -16.19
CA LEU A 1 14.71 32.34 -15.66
C LEU A 1 14.32 31.12 -14.85
N LEU A 2 14.20 31.17 -13.52
CA LEU A 2 13.90 29.99 -12.67
C LEU A 2 12.67 29.14 -13.11
N PRO A 3 11.52 29.71 -13.51
CA PRO A 3 10.38 28.91 -13.97
C PRO A 3 10.57 28.28 -15.36
N ASP A 4 11.49 28.81 -16.16
CA ASP A 4 11.68 28.43 -17.57
C ASP A 4 12.79 27.37 -17.68
N LEU A 5 13.82 27.49 -16.82
CA LEU A 5 14.78 26.42 -16.53
C LEU A 5 14.04 25.15 -16.10
N ARG A 6 13.13 25.24 -15.12
CA ARG A 6 12.33 24.10 -14.64
C ARG A 6 11.42 23.48 -15.70
N ALA A 7 10.97 24.27 -16.69
CA ALA A 7 10.18 23.75 -17.81
C ALA A 7 11.06 22.97 -18.81
N ALA A 8 12.30 23.41 -19.04
CA ALA A 8 13.28 22.63 -19.79
C ALA A 8 13.71 21.36 -19.04
N GLU A 9 14.11 21.48 -17.77
CA GLU A 9 14.44 20.34 -16.88
C GLU A 9 13.27 19.35 -16.71
N TRP A 10 12.03 19.77 -16.96
CA TRP A 10 10.88 18.86 -17.04
C TRP A 10 10.77 18.21 -18.41
N ARG A 11 10.89 18.95 -19.53
CA ARG A 11 10.86 18.38 -20.88
C ARG A 11 11.96 17.36 -21.10
N ASP A 12 13.20 17.66 -20.73
CA ASP A 12 14.34 16.73 -20.87
C ASP A 12 14.06 15.37 -20.17
N ARG A 13 13.41 15.42 -18.99
CA ARG A 13 12.98 14.22 -18.26
C ARG A 13 11.71 13.59 -18.81
N ALA A 14 10.81 14.36 -19.41
CA ALA A 14 9.59 13.87 -20.05
C ALA A 14 9.91 13.12 -21.33
N GLU A 15 10.83 13.62 -22.15
CA GLU A 15 11.34 12.97 -23.36
C GLU A 15 12.05 11.65 -23.01
N ALA A 16 12.91 11.63 -22.00
CA ALA A 16 13.50 10.40 -21.48
C ALA A 16 12.45 9.40 -20.94
N ALA A 17 11.49 9.87 -20.14
CA ALA A 17 10.42 9.02 -19.60
C ALA A 17 9.41 8.52 -20.67
N VAL A 18 9.34 9.18 -21.84
CA VAL A 18 8.61 8.69 -23.02
C VAL A 18 9.42 7.63 -23.79
N ALA A 19 10.75 7.78 -23.87
CA ALA A 19 11.61 6.78 -24.49
C ALA A 19 11.62 5.46 -23.70
N ASP A 20 11.79 5.52 -22.38
CA ASP A 20 11.93 4.37 -21.49
C ASP A 20 10.59 3.92 -20.84
N LEU A 21 9.46 4.32 -21.42
CA LEU A 21 8.12 4.26 -20.82
C LEU A 21 7.66 2.85 -20.37
N GLU A 22 8.14 1.81 -21.04
CA GLU A 22 7.84 0.40 -20.74
C GLU A 22 8.80 -0.24 -19.71
N GLU A 23 9.91 0.42 -19.38
CA GLU A 23 10.90 -0.07 -18.42
C GLU A 23 10.93 0.76 -17.12
N LEU A 24 10.58 2.05 -17.20
CA LEU A 24 10.58 2.99 -16.07
C LEU A 24 9.63 2.56 -14.92
N ASP A 25 10.12 2.70 -13.68
CA ASP A 25 9.35 2.46 -12.45
C ASP A 25 8.14 3.41 -12.35
N LEU A 26 6.98 2.88 -11.97
CA LEU A 26 5.75 3.67 -11.90
C LEU A 26 5.79 4.81 -10.89
N ARG A 27 6.65 4.77 -9.86
CA ARG A 27 6.87 5.87 -8.93
C ARG A 27 7.52 7.05 -9.64
N ASP A 28 8.53 6.79 -10.46
CA ASP A 28 9.29 7.84 -11.14
C ASP A 28 8.52 8.36 -12.35
N LEU A 29 7.80 7.50 -13.09
CA LEU A 29 6.83 7.92 -14.09
C LEU A 29 5.73 8.82 -13.48
N ARG A 30 5.19 8.48 -12.30
CA ARG A 30 4.27 9.37 -11.54
C ARG A 30 4.93 10.69 -11.16
N SER A 31 6.21 10.68 -10.79
CA SER A 31 6.96 11.90 -10.43
C SER A 31 7.11 12.86 -11.62
N VAL A 32 7.40 12.34 -12.82
CA VAL A 32 7.47 13.14 -14.05
C VAL A 32 6.09 13.65 -14.47
N VAL A 33 5.03 12.83 -14.36
CA VAL A 33 3.64 13.24 -14.63
C VAL A 33 3.17 14.35 -13.67
N VAL A 34 3.39 14.21 -12.36
CA VAL A 34 2.99 15.24 -11.37
C VAL A 34 3.77 16.54 -11.55
N ALA A 35 5.01 16.48 -12.03
CA ALA A 35 5.79 17.68 -12.34
C ALA A 35 5.28 18.44 -13.59
N ALA A 36 4.45 17.82 -14.44
CA ALA A 36 3.96 18.44 -15.68
C ALA A 36 3.02 19.62 -15.42
N ASP A 37 2.20 19.54 -14.38
CA ASP A 37 1.12 20.52 -14.11
C ASP A 37 1.64 21.93 -13.77
N GLY A 38 2.96 22.10 -13.54
CA GLY A 38 3.64 23.40 -13.41
C GLY A 38 4.54 23.80 -14.60
N ALA A 39 4.72 22.94 -15.61
CA ALA A 39 5.70 23.10 -16.68
C ALA A 39 5.09 23.32 -18.09
N THR A 40 3.86 22.84 -18.32
CA THR A 40 3.27 22.65 -19.66
C THR A 40 2.69 23.92 -20.29
N LYS A 41 3.56 24.85 -20.70
CA LYS A 41 3.17 26.13 -21.33
C LYS A 41 2.80 25.95 -22.82
N ASP A 42 3.71 25.39 -23.59
CA ASP A 42 3.61 25.15 -25.04
C ASP A 42 2.85 23.86 -25.40
N ASP A 43 2.52 23.72 -26.68
CA ASP A 43 1.72 22.60 -27.21
C ASP A 43 2.48 21.27 -27.16
N GLU A 44 3.79 21.30 -27.42
CA GLU A 44 4.70 20.14 -27.38
C GLU A 44 4.81 19.58 -25.96
N SER A 45 5.03 20.44 -24.97
CA SER A 45 5.00 20.06 -23.54
C SER A 45 3.65 19.46 -23.14
N ARG A 46 2.53 20.02 -23.63
CA ARG A 46 1.19 19.48 -23.35
C ARG A 46 0.97 18.11 -24.00
N ALA A 47 1.50 17.87 -25.20
CA ALA A 47 1.47 16.56 -25.85
C ALA A 47 2.30 15.52 -25.08
N LEU A 48 3.54 15.85 -24.67
CA LEU A 48 4.39 14.98 -23.84
C LEU A 48 3.71 14.62 -22.51
N ALA A 49 3.11 15.60 -21.83
CA ALA A 49 2.39 15.36 -20.58
C ALA A 49 1.20 14.41 -20.77
N GLU A 50 0.47 14.52 -21.87
CA GLU A 50 -0.67 13.64 -22.17
C GLU A 50 -0.22 12.21 -22.54
N GLN A 51 0.88 12.08 -23.30
CA GLN A 51 1.50 10.79 -23.60
C GLN A 51 1.97 10.08 -22.33
N LEU A 52 2.60 10.80 -21.40
CA LEU A 52 3.02 10.26 -20.10
C LEU A 52 1.83 9.88 -19.21
N ARG A 53 0.74 10.66 -19.18
CA ARG A 53 -0.50 10.29 -18.47
C ARG A 53 -1.13 9.02 -19.03
N THR A 54 -1.20 8.91 -20.36
CA THR A 54 -1.73 7.74 -21.07
C THR A 54 -0.88 6.49 -20.79
N GLY A 55 0.45 6.61 -20.92
CA GLY A 55 1.40 5.55 -20.61
C GLY A 55 1.32 5.09 -19.16
N LEU A 56 1.29 6.03 -18.22
CA LEU A 56 1.12 5.73 -16.79
C LEU A 56 -0.20 4.99 -16.51
N ALA A 57 -1.30 5.39 -17.13
CA ALA A 57 -2.59 4.72 -16.98
C ALA A 57 -2.53 3.27 -17.51
N ALA A 58 -2.03 3.07 -18.73
CA ALA A 58 -1.89 1.75 -19.34
C ALA A 58 -0.95 0.82 -18.56
N ARG A 59 0.17 1.35 -18.04
CA ARG A 59 1.13 0.58 -17.23
C ARG A 59 0.54 0.18 -15.87
N VAL A 60 -0.21 1.07 -15.21
CA VAL A 60 -0.96 0.75 -13.98
C VAL A 60 -2.03 -0.32 -14.22
N GLU A 61 -2.73 -0.25 -15.35
CA GLU A 61 -3.72 -1.25 -15.75
C GLU A 61 -3.07 -2.61 -16.04
N ALA A 62 -1.94 -2.64 -16.73
CA ALA A 62 -1.17 -3.86 -17.00
C ALA A 62 -0.64 -4.54 -15.72
N GLU A 63 -0.11 -3.77 -14.76
CA GLU A 63 0.25 -4.31 -13.43
C GLU A 63 -0.98 -4.85 -12.69
N GLN A 64 -2.11 -4.15 -12.71
CA GLN A 64 -3.34 -4.59 -12.06
C GLN A 64 -3.90 -5.86 -12.70
N ALA A 65 -3.87 -5.98 -14.02
CA ALA A 65 -4.23 -7.19 -14.76
C ALA A 65 -3.30 -8.36 -14.41
N THR A 66 -1.98 -8.12 -14.33
CA THR A 66 -0.98 -9.12 -13.95
C THR A 66 -1.20 -9.62 -12.51
N TRP A 67 -1.42 -8.72 -11.56
CA TRP A 67 -1.74 -9.05 -10.16
C TRP A 67 -3.04 -9.88 -10.04
N LEU A 68 -4.08 -9.53 -10.82
CA LEU A 68 -5.33 -10.30 -10.86
C LEU A 68 -5.13 -11.68 -11.51
N ALA A 69 -4.32 -11.79 -12.57
CA ALA A 69 -4.00 -13.06 -13.22
C ALA A 69 -3.21 -13.98 -12.28
N GLU A 70 -2.17 -13.49 -11.60
CA GLU A 70 -1.47 -14.25 -10.55
C GLU A 70 -2.44 -14.72 -9.45
N LEU A 71 -3.35 -13.85 -9.00
CA LEU A 71 -4.30 -14.17 -7.94
C LEU A 71 -5.29 -15.27 -8.37
N GLN A 72 -5.83 -15.18 -9.60
CA GLN A 72 -6.70 -16.20 -10.17
C GLN A 72 -5.97 -17.52 -10.41
N GLN A 73 -4.72 -17.48 -10.90
CA GLN A 73 -3.88 -18.67 -11.07
C GLN A 73 -3.62 -19.36 -9.71
N ASN A 74 -3.27 -18.60 -8.68
CA ASN A 74 -3.06 -19.16 -7.34
C ASN A 74 -4.33 -19.76 -6.71
N LEU A 75 -5.52 -19.29 -7.09
CA LEU A 75 -6.79 -19.93 -6.73
C LEU A 75 -7.05 -21.22 -7.52
N ALA A 76 -6.83 -21.20 -8.85
CA ALA A 76 -6.99 -22.37 -9.71
C ALA A 76 -6.04 -23.53 -9.33
N GLU A 77 -4.82 -23.21 -8.90
CA GLU A 77 -3.84 -24.18 -8.41
C GLU A 77 -3.96 -24.47 -6.89
N GLY A 78 -5.07 -24.08 -6.25
CA GLY A 78 -5.38 -24.41 -4.85
C GLY A 78 -4.48 -23.77 -3.78
N ARG A 79 -3.62 -22.81 -4.15
CA ARG A 79 -2.66 -22.14 -3.24
C ARG A 79 -3.31 -21.01 -2.44
N VAL A 80 -4.37 -21.34 -1.70
CA VAL A 80 -5.21 -20.41 -0.91
C VAL A 80 -4.39 -19.43 -0.06
N VAL A 81 -3.37 -19.91 0.67
CA VAL A 81 -2.50 -19.06 1.52
C VAL A 81 -1.71 -18.02 0.70
N ARG A 82 -1.22 -18.38 -0.49
CA ARG A 82 -0.52 -17.45 -1.40
C ARG A 82 -1.50 -16.46 -2.02
N ALA A 83 -2.69 -16.92 -2.43
CA ALA A 83 -3.76 -16.05 -2.93
C ALA A 83 -4.19 -15.01 -1.88
N LEU A 84 -4.44 -15.42 -0.63
CA LEU A 84 -4.75 -14.52 0.48
C LEU A 84 -3.63 -13.49 0.73
N ARG A 85 -2.37 -13.92 0.75
CA ARG A 85 -1.20 -13.01 0.93
C ARG A 85 -0.93 -12.08 -0.25
N LEU A 86 -1.37 -12.43 -1.46
CA LEU A 86 -1.30 -11.57 -2.65
C LEU A 86 -2.47 -10.56 -2.70
N SER A 87 -3.66 -10.97 -2.23
CA SER A 87 -4.87 -10.13 -2.20
C SER A 87 -4.75 -8.86 -1.33
N SER A 88 -3.81 -8.84 -0.38
CA SER A 88 -3.52 -7.69 0.48
C SER A 88 -2.43 -6.76 -0.05
N ARG A 89 -1.91 -7.02 -1.25
CA ARG A 89 -0.82 -6.27 -1.90
C ARG A 89 -1.16 -5.88 -3.35
N PRO A 90 -2.21 -5.09 -3.59
CA PRO A 90 -2.48 -4.55 -4.93
C PRO A 90 -1.38 -3.56 -5.36
N PRO A 91 -1.06 -3.44 -6.66
CA PRO A 91 -0.04 -2.51 -7.17
C PRO A 91 -0.40 -1.03 -6.92
N LYS A 92 -1.71 -0.72 -6.88
CA LYS A 92 -2.23 0.58 -6.43
C LYS A 92 -2.84 0.43 -5.03
N ALA A 93 -2.25 1.11 -4.06
CA ALA A 93 -2.74 1.10 -2.68
C ALA A 93 -4.22 1.55 -2.62
N GLY A 94 -5.05 0.76 -1.92
CA GLY A 94 -6.49 1.01 -1.83
C GLY A 94 -7.33 0.60 -3.05
N ALA A 95 -6.73 0.03 -4.11
CA ALA A 95 -7.51 -0.55 -5.20
C ALA A 95 -8.38 -1.72 -4.68
N PRO A 96 -9.69 -1.73 -4.97
CA PRO A 96 -10.59 -2.77 -4.51
C PRO A 96 -10.35 -4.09 -5.26
N LEU A 97 -10.46 -5.21 -4.55
CA LEU A 97 -10.49 -6.53 -5.16
C LEU A 97 -11.84 -6.72 -5.89
N PRO A 98 -11.87 -7.11 -7.19
CA PRO A 98 -13.12 -7.30 -7.91
C PRO A 98 -14.04 -8.33 -7.24
N ALA A 99 -15.34 -8.05 -7.20
CA ALA A 99 -16.31 -8.79 -6.39
C ALA A 99 -16.31 -10.31 -6.65
N GLU A 100 -16.19 -10.74 -7.90
CA GLU A 100 -16.07 -12.17 -8.24
C GLU A 100 -14.81 -12.83 -7.68
N VAL A 101 -13.66 -12.14 -7.76
CA VAL A 101 -12.37 -12.66 -7.27
C VAL A 101 -12.38 -12.66 -5.75
N ALA A 102 -13.02 -11.67 -5.12
CA ALA A 102 -13.28 -11.66 -3.68
C ALA A 102 -14.18 -12.83 -3.24
N ALA A 103 -15.25 -13.12 -3.97
CA ALA A 103 -16.11 -14.27 -3.70
C ALA A 103 -15.35 -15.61 -3.84
N LYS A 104 -14.67 -15.82 -4.96
CA LYS A 104 -13.85 -17.02 -5.23
C LYS A 104 -12.73 -17.21 -4.18
N LEU A 105 -12.09 -16.11 -3.75
CA LEU A 105 -11.08 -16.12 -2.68
C LEU A 105 -11.68 -16.44 -1.30
N ALA A 106 -12.87 -15.91 -0.99
CA ALA A 106 -13.56 -16.19 0.27
C ALA A 106 -14.03 -17.66 0.33
N GLU A 107 -14.61 -18.18 -0.75
CA GLU A 107 -15.04 -19.56 -0.88
C GLU A 107 -13.85 -20.53 -0.73
N ALA A 108 -12.74 -20.27 -1.42
CA ALA A 108 -11.52 -21.08 -1.31
C ALA A 108 -10.90 -21.01 0.10
N ALA A 109 -11.01 -19.87 0.80
CA ALA A 109 -10.61 -19.76 2.20
C ALA A 109 -11.51 -20.58 3.12
N SER A 110 -12.85 -20.51 2.97
CA SER A 110 -13.81 -21.33 3.71
C SER A 110 -13.54 -22.83 3.55
N LYS A 111 -13.32 -23.29 2.30
CA LYS A 111 -13.00 -24.70 1.97
C LYS A 111 -11.62 -25.17 2.44
N SER A 112 -10.76 -24.25 2.89
CA SER A 112 -9.47 -24.57 3.53
C SER A 112 -9.54 -24.59 5.07
N LEU A 113 -10.72 -24.38 5.64
CA LEU A 113 -11.00 -24.34 7.08
C LEU A 113 -12.08 -25.39 7.41
N THR A 114 -11.67 -26.66 7.40
CA THR A 114 -12.50 -27.84 7.65
C THR A 114 -12.06 -28.61 8.89
N ALA A 115 -12.94 -29.46 9.41
CA ALA A 115 -12.70 -30.35 10.54
C ALA A 115 -11.45 -31.25 10.36
N ASP A 116 -11.22 -31.77 9.15
CA ASP A 116 -10.09 -32.64 8.81
C ASP A 116 -8.76 -31.89 8.60
N THR A 117 -8.78 -30.55 8.59
CA THR A 117 -7.58 -29.75 8.36
C THR A 117 -6.77 -29.58 9.65
N LEU A 118 -5.47 -29.89 9.58
CA LEU A 118 -4.53 -29.77 10.70
C LEU A 118 -4.46 -28.34 11.31
N ALA A 119 -4.27 -28.25 12.62
CA ALA A 119 -4.24 -26.98 13.36
C ALA A 119 -3.20 -25.97 12.84
N ASP A 120 -2.00 -26.42 12.43
CA ASP A 120 -0.98 -25.56 11.83
C ASP A 120 -1.42 -24.95 10.49
N ARG A 121 -2.18 -25.71 9.69
CA ARG A 121 -2.72 -25.26 8.41
C ARG A 121 -3.84 -24.25 8.64
N TRP A 122 -4.74 -24.50 9.60
CA TRP A 122 -5.70 -23.50 10.08
C TRP A 122 -4.99 -22.21 10.49
N ALA A 123 -4.00 -22.27 11.39
CA ALA A 123 -3.27 -21.09 11.86
C ALA A 123 -2.59 -20.32 10.70
N THR A 124 -2.04 -21.04 9.71
CA THR A 124 -1.40 -20.47 8.52
C THR A 124 -2.40 -19.79 7.57
N VAL A 125 -3.58 -20.39 7.37
CA VAL A 125 -4.68 -19.77 6.60
C VAL A 125 -5.22 -18.54 7.32
N LEU A 126 -5.43 -18.62 8.63
CA LEU A 126 -5.93 -17.50 9.44
C LEU A 126 -4.97 -16.32 9.45
N ASP A 127 -3.65 -16.54 9.59
CA ASP A 127 -2.62 -15.49 9.47
C ASP A 127 -2.80 -14.69 8.17
N ALA A 128 -2.78 -15.39 7.03
CA ALA A 128 -2.95 -14.82 5.71
C ALA A 128 -4.31 -14.12 5.53
N LEU A 129 -5.39 -14.76 6.00
CA LEU A 129 -6.74 -14.22 5.94
C LEU A 129 -6.87 -12.91 6.73
N SER A 130 -6.21 -12.79 7.89
CA SER A 130 -6.37 -11.64 8.78
C SER A 130 -5.92 -10.29 8.21
N PHE A 131 -5.12 -10.31 7.14
CA PHE A 131 -4.69 -9.13 6.38
C PHE A 131 -5.40 -9.00 5.02
N SER A 132 -6.16 -10.00 4.58
CA SER A 132 -6.86 -10.01 3.31
C SER A 132 -8.10 -9.08 3.32
N PRO A 133 -8.52 -8.51 2.16
CA PRO A 133 -9.79 -7.82 2.04
C PRO A 133 -11.00 -8.68 2.46
N VAL A 134 -10.98 -10.00 2.20
CA VAL A 134 -12.15 -10.89 2.39
C VAL A 134 -12.34 -11.41 3.83
N ARG A 135 -11.51 -10.98 4.78
CA ARG A 135 -11.47 -11.46 6.17
C ARG A 135 -12.78 -11.39 6.96
N LEU A 136 -13.70 -10.50 6.56
CA LEU A 136 -15.03 -10.34 7.16
C LEU A 136 -16.10 -11.23 6.50
N ALA A 137 -15.83 -11.78 5.31
CA ALA A 137 -16.78 -12.60 4.55
C ALA A 137 -16.67 -14.09 4.91
N VAL A 138 -15.45 -14.58 5.17
CA VAL A 138 -15.11 -15.99 5.36
C VAL A 138 -15.59 -16.53 6.72
N ALA A 139 -16.43 -17.56 6.68
CA ALA A 139 -16.67 -18.50 7.78
C ALA A 139 -15.97 -19.84 7.46
N PRO A 140 -15.61 -20.67 8.46
CA PRO A 140 -15.12 -22.03 8.19
C PRO A 140 -16.23 -22.92 7.61
N GLU A 141 -15.88 -23.87 6.74
CA GLU A 141 -16.85 -24.83 6.18
C GLU A 141 -17.25 -25.89 7.22
N SER A 142 -16.32 -26.32 8.08
CA SER A 142 -16.64 -27.17 9.23
C SER A 142 -15.67 -26.95 10.39
N LYS A 143 -16.20 -27.02 11.63
CA LYS A 143 -15.42 -26.93 12.87
C LYS A 143 -14.92 -28.33 13.26
N PRO A 144 -13.65 -28.51 13.66
CA PRO A 144 -13.19 -29.76 14.25
C PRO A 144 -14.01 -30.11 15.50
N GLU A 145 -14.42 -31.37 15.66
CA GLU A 145 -15.24 -31.83 16.80
C GLU A 145 -14.53 -31.59 18.14
N THR A 146 -13.21 -31.87 18.18
CA THR A 146 -12.33 -31.61 19.32
C THR A 146 -11.20 -30.66 18.87
N PRO A 147 -11.41 -29.32 18.92
CA PRO A 147 -10.39 -28.37 18.52
C PRO A 147 -9.27 -28.32 19.58
N SER A 148 -8.00 -28.30 19.14
CA SER A 148 -6.86 -28.20 20.05
C SER A 148 -6.78 -26.84 20.74
N GLU A 149 -6.19 -26.79 21.95
CA GLU A 149 -5.97 -25.53 22.67
C GLU A 149 -5.17 -24.52 21.84
N GLU A 150 -4.21 -25.00 21.03
CA GLU A 150 -3.41 -24.17 20.12
C GLU A 150 -4.25 -23.54 19.01
N LEU A 151 -5.21 -24.30 18.44
CA LEU A 151 -6.15 -23.81 17.43
C LEU A 151 -7.10 -22.77 18.05
N VAL A 152 -7.67 -23.06 19.21
CA VAL A 152 -8.52 -22.10 19.95
C VAL A 152 -7.72 -20.83 20.28
N ALA A 153 -6.49 -20.96 20.77
CA ALA A 153 -5.60 -19.83 21.04
C ALA A 153 -5.17 -19.07 19.78
N ALA A 154 -5.18 -19.70 18.59
CA ALA A 154 -4.96 -19.04 17.31
C ALA A 154 -6.20 -18.24 16.87
N VAL A 155 -7.41 -18.81 16.95
CA VAL A 155 -8.66 -18.08 16.62
C VAL A 155 -8.86 -16.91 17.60
N THR A 156 -8.75 -17.14 18.92
CA THR A 156 -8.90 -16.10 19.96
C THR A 156 -7.95 -14.93 19.78
N ARG A 157 -6.69 -15.19 19.38
CA ARG A 157 -5.67 -14.17 19.09
C ARG A 157 -6.05 -13.22 17.94
N MET A 158 -7.03 -13.61 17.13
CA MET A 158 -7.30 -13.04 15.82
C MET A 158 -8.78 -12.64 15.64
N ALA A 159 -9.62 -12.81 16.65
CA ALA A 159 -11.07 -12.66 16.58
C ALA A 159 -11.51 -11.33 15.94
N ASP A 160 -10.92 -10.20 16.36
CA ASP A 160 -11.14 -8.84 15.82
C ASP A 160 -11.04 -8.75 14.28
N ARG A 161 -10.28 -9.66 13.65
CA ARG A 161 -9.94 -9.64 12.22
C ARG A 161 -10.70 -10.68 11.41
N VAL A 162 -11.16 -11.76 12.04
CA VAL A 162 -11.87 -12.89 11.41
C VAL A 162 -13.14 -13.24 12.20
N PRO A 163 -14.08 -12.29 12.36
CA PRO A 163 -15.16 -12.39 13.34
C PRO A 163 -16.05 -13.61 13.14
N LYS A 164 -16.41 -13.96 11.90
CA LYS A 164 -17.20 -15.18 11.59
C LYS A 164 -16.49 -16.49 11.96
N VAL A 165 -15.15 -16.52 11.97
CA VAL A 165 -14.40 -17.68 12.43
C VAL A 165 -14.43 -17.75 13.96
N ALA A 166 -14.29 -16.61 14.64
CA ALA A 166 -14.43 -16.54 16.10
C ALA A 166 -15.83 -16.94 16.56
N GLU A 167 -16.88 -16.46 15.88
CA GLU A 167 -18.28 -16.82 16.05
C GLU A 167 -18.51 -18.34 15.96
N ALA A 168 -18.01 -18.99 14.90
CA ALA A 168 -18.09 -20.46 14.75
C ALA A 168 -17.36 -21.22 15.89
N PHE A 169 -16.35 -20.60 16.51
CA PHE A 169 -15.66 -21.17 17.67
C PHE A 169 -16.36 -20.87 19.00
N GLY A 170 -17.31 -19.93 19.05
CA GLY A 170 -17.96 -19.45 20.28
C GLY A 170 -17.19 -18.35 21.00
N ILE A 171 -16.28 -17.67 20.29
CA ILE A 171 -15.40 -16.61 20.82
C ILE A 171 -15.98 -15.25 20.40
N ASP A 172 -16.49 -14.48 21.38
CA ASP A 172 -16.86 -13.09 21.15
C ASP A 172 -15.60 -12.20 21.11
N PRO A 173 -15.26 -11.51 20.00
CA PRO A 173 -14.12 -10.60 19.93
C PRO A 173 -14.17 -9.49 21.00
N ALA A 174 -15.36 -9.03 21.41
CA ALA A 174 -15.48 -8.01 22.45
C ALA A 174 -15.04 -8.49 23.85
N THR A 175 -15.00 -9.81 24.08
CA THR A 175 -14.48 -10.41 25.32
C THR A 175 -12.98 -10.71 25.28
N VAL A 176 -12.35 -10.68 24.10
CA VAL A 176 -10.92 -10.93 23.97
C VAL A 176 -10.16 -9.72 24.53
N PRO A 177 -9.27 -9.90 25.54
CA PRO A 177 -8.55 -8.77 26.12
C PRO A 177 -7.62 -8.16 25.07
N ALA A 178 -7.99 -6.97 24.58
CA ALA A 178 -7.29 -6.24 23.54
C ALA A 178 -5.79 -6.19 23.84
N ARG A 179 -5.00 -6.93 23.02
CA ARG A 179 -3.55 -7.01 23.20
C ARG A 179 -3.00 -5.60 23.24
N LYS A 180 -2.39 -5.20 24.39
CA LYS A 180 -1.66 -3.94 24.52
C LYS A 180 -0.68 -3.87 23.36
N ARG A 181 -1.01 -3.08 22.32
CA ARG A 181 -0.07 -2.79 21.23
C ARG A 181 1.15 -2.21 21.92
N GLY A 182 2.27 -2.91 21.86
CA GLY A 182 3.52 -2.43 22.43
C GLY A 182 3.84 -1.11 21.74
N ARG A 183 3.54 0.01 22.42
CA ARG A 183 3.91 1.35 21.97
C ARG A 183 5.42 1.37 22.06
N GLY A 184 6.07 0.98 20.95
CA GLY A 184 7.50 0.75 20.86
C GLY A 184 8.21 1.89 21.54
N GLN A 185 8.89 1.59 22.65
CA GLN A 185 9.33 2.60 23.60
C GLN A 185 10.56 3.29 23.01
N ARG A 186 10.30 4.22 22.07
CA ARG A 186 11.31 4.99 21.34
C ARG A 186 12.31 5.51 22.38
N PRO A 187 13.58 5.06 22.35
CA PRO A 187 14.56 5.56 23.29
C PRO A 187 14.63 7.09 23.13
N PRO A 188 14.70 7.84 24.23
CA PRO A 188 14.65 9.30 24.16
C PRO A 188 15.80 9.81 23.28
N LYS A 189 15.49 10.57 22.21
CA LYS A 189 16.51 11.21 21.36
C LYS A 189 17.51 11.94 22.28
N PRO A 190 18.83 11.63 22.24
CA PRO A 190 19.79 12.28 23.11
C PRO A 190 19.82 13.78 22.82
N LYS A 191 19.82 14.60 23.87
CA LYS A 191 19.85 16.06 23.73
C LYS A 191 21.20 16.48 23.10
N PRO A 192 21.21 17.33 22.06
CA PRO A 192 22.47 17.83 21.49
C PRO A 192 23.23 18.63 22.55
N LYS A 193 24.54 18.37 22.67
CA LYS A 193 25.43 19.15 23.54
C LYS A 193 25.78 20.46 22.84
N ALA A 194 25.69 21.59 23.55
CA ALA A 194 26.06 22.88 23.00
C ALA A 194 27.57 22.91 22.64
N PRO A 195 27.96 23.56 21.53
CA PRO A 195 29.36 23.73 21.17
C PRO A 195 30.06 24.65 22.17
N LYS A 196 31.33 24.35 22.51
CA LYS A 196 32.19 25.30 23.21
C LYS A 196 32.66 26.38 22.23
N ALA A 197 32.74 27.62 22.70
CA ALA A 197 33.31 28.73 21.93
C ALA A 197 34.82 28.51 21.67
N PRO A 198 35.35 29.01 20.54
CA PRO A 198 36.78 29.03 20.28
C PRO A 198 37.47 30.12 21.12
N ASP A 199 38.68 29.83 21.61
CA ASP A 199 39.58 30.82 22.19
C ASP A 199 40.56 31.33 21.12
N ALA A 200 41.08 32.55 21.27
CA ALA A 200 41.73 33.29 20.19
C ALA A 200 43.13 33.82 20.57
N ALA A 201 44.16 33.30 19.90
CA ALA A 201 45.52 33.84 19.94
C ALA A 201 46.17 33.89 18.55
N LYS A 202 46.92 34.96 18.30
CA LYS A 202 47.58 35.39 17.04
C LYS A 202 48.84 36.19 17.48
N PRO A 203 49.78 36.62 16.61
CA PRO A 203 50.31 36.09 15.35
C PRO A 203 51.82 35.72 15.44
N THR A 204 52.40 35.21 14.34
CA THR A 204 53.67 35.75 13.77
C THR A 204 53.77 35.42 12.27
N ASP A 205 54.82 35.91 11.60
CA ASP A 205 54.91 36.11 10.14
C ASP A 205 56.25 35.55 9.57
N ALA A 206 56.41 35.63 8.24
CA ALA A 206 57.65 35.60 7.43
C ALA A 206 58.11 34.29 6.72
N ALA A 207 57.96 34.34 5.38
CA ALA A 207 59.04 34.23 4.37
C ALA A 207 59.64 32.87 3.90
N LYS A 208 59.12 32.42 2.74
CA LYS A 208 59.83 31.91 1.52
C LYS A 208 60.72 30.62 1.59
N PRO A 209 61.12 30.05 0.42
CA PRO A 209 61.45 28.62 0.30
C PRO A 209 62.85 28.27 -0.28
N THR A 210 63.20 26.99 -0.10
CA THR A 210 64.13 26.13 -0.87
C THR A 210 63.67 24.68 -0.60
N ASP A 211 63.42 23.81 -1.59
CA ASP A 211 64.34 23.15 -2.55
C ASP A 211 65.01 21.88 -1.98
N ALA A 212 65.52 21.00 -2.86
CA ALA A 212 66.17 19.70 -2.63
C ALA A 212 65.27 18.49 -2.27
N THR A 213 65.01 17.69 -3.31
CA THR A 213 65.15 16.22 -3.38
C THR A 213 65.60 15.43 -2.13
N VAL A 214 65.02 14.24 -1.94
CA VAL A 214 65.77 12.95 -2.00
C VAL A 214 64.78 11.82 -2.35
N ASP A 215 65.27 10.81 -3.07
CA ASP A 215 64.54 9.61 -3.47
C ASP A 215 65.00 8.42 -2.61
N THR A 216 64.07 7.57 -2.15
CA THR A 216 64.35 6.31 -1.45
C THR A 216 63.18 5.34 -1.58
N GLU A 217 63.42 4.21 -2.24
CA GLU A 217 62.55 3.03 -2.21
C GLU A 217 62.39 2.49 -0.78
N THR A 218 61.26 1.85 -0.49
CA THR A 218 61.20 0.47 0.01
C THR A 218 59.76 -0.06 -0.07
N THR A 219 59.62 -1.35 -0.37
CA THR A 219 58.36 -2.09 -0.52
C THR A 219 57.64 -2.34 0.81
N VAL A 220 56.34 -2.68 0.74
CA VAL A 220 55.75 -3.92 1.30
C VAL A 220 54.26 -3.99 0.92
N ASP A 221 53.84 -5.15 0.39
CA ASP A 221 52.42 -5.48 0.22
C ASP A 221 51.75 -5.81 1.56
N THR A 222 50.52 -5.33 1.78
CA THR A 222 49.55 -6.00 2.64
C THR A 222 48.14 -5.66 2.17
N GLU A 223 47.27 -6.67 2.07
CA GLU A 223 45.89 -6.55 1.62
C GLU A 223 45.06 -5.62 2.52
N THR A 224 44.11 -4.88 1.95
CA THR A 224 43.11 -4.12 2.72
C THR A 224 41.73 -4.29 2.07
N THR A 225 40.89 -5.10 2.70
CA THR A 225 39.45 -5.17 2.40
C THR A 225 38.74 -3.99 3.06
N VAL A 226 37.93 -3.25 2.29
CA VAL A 226 37.12 -2.13 2.81
C VAL A 226 35.66 -2.32 2.39
N ASP A 227 34.85 -2.84 3.31
CA ASP A 227 33.40 -2.76 3.22
C ASP A 227 32.96 -1.29 3.32
N THR A 228 31.97 -0.89 2.51
CA THR A 228 31.52 0.52 2.40
C THR A 228 30.01 0.65 2.42
N GLU A 229 29.39 0.27 3.55
CA GLU A 229 28.00 0.62 3.84
C GLU A 229 27.82 2.15 3.98
N THR A 230 27.37 2.80 2.92
CA THR A 230 27.00 4.22 2.94
C THR A 230 25.54 4.36 3.38
N THR A 231 25.33 4.73 4.64
CA THR A 231 23.99 5.04 5.16
C THR A 231 23.61 6.49 4.88
N VAL A 232 22.45 6.70 4.24
CA VAL A 232 21.95 8.04 3.87
C VAL A 232 20.83 8.44 4.83
N ASP A 233 21.08 9.47 5.64
CA ASP A 233 20.08 10.08 6.51
C ASP A 233 19.00 10.82 5.70
N THR A 234 17.74 10.65 6.09
CA THR A 234 16.58 11.38 5.52
C THR A 234 15.61 11.82 6.62
N GLU A 235 15.87 12.97 7.24
CA GLU A 235 14.82 13.69 7.98
C GLU A 235 14.12 14.70 7.04
N THR A 236 12.79 14.61 6.96
CA THR A 236 11.94 15.71 6.52
C THR A 236 10.62 15.64 7.28
N THR A 237 10.38 16.64 8.12
CA THR A 237 9.15 16.83 8.87
C THR A 237 8.35 17.98 8.27
N ALA A 238 7.09 17.74 7.94
CA ALA A 238 6.09 18.78 7.73
C ALA A 238 4.83 18.36 8.49
N ASP A 239 4.21 19.32 9.20
CA ASP A 239 3.08 19.12 10.10
C ASP A 239 1.92 19.99 9.64
N ALA A 240 0.69 19.47 9.71
CA ALA A 240 -0.53 20.15 9.30
C ALA A 240 -1.77 19.44 9.88
N GLU A 241 -2.13 19.74 11.13
CA GLU A 241 -3.48 19.44 11.64
C GLU A 241 -4.53 20.31 10.93
N ALA A 242 -5.66 19.71 10.54
CA ALA A 242 -6.83 20.40 10.01
C ALA A 242 -8.11 19.81 10.62
N THR A 243 -8.63 20.47 11.66
CA THR A 243 -9.93 20.14 12.24
C THR A 243 -11.07 20.74 11.42
N VAL A 244 -12.12 19.96 11.15
CA VAL A 244 -13.33 20.43 10.44
C VAL A 244 -14.56 20.05 11.25
N ASP A 245 -15.21 21.04 11.85
CA ASP A 245 -16.47 20.89 12.58
C ASP A 245 -17.63 20.60 11.62
N THR A 246 -18.29 19.44 11.81
CA THR A 246 -19.40 18.99 10.96
C THR A 246 -20.76 19.35 11.57
N LYS A 247 -21.15 20.64 11.46
CA LYS A 247 -22.52 21.06 11.82
C LYS A 247 -23.51 20.68 10.71
N THR A 248 -24.05 19.47 10.79
CA THR A 248 -25.21 19.05 9.96
C THR A 248 -26.50 19.31 10.73
N THR A 249 -27.28 20.32 10.32
CA THR A 249 -28.68 20.47 10.73
C THR A 249 -29.56 19.93 9.61
N VAL A 250 -30.26 18.83 9.88
CA VAL A 250 -31.35 18.35 9.03
C VAL A 250 -32.55 19.26 9.23
N ASP A 251 -33.20 19.64 8.13
CA ASP A 251 -34.56 20.17 8.15
C ASP A 251 -35.38 19.42 7.09
N ALA A 252 -36.66 19.21 7.33
CA ALA A 252 -37.47 18.23 6.61
C ALA A 252 -38.94 18.65 6.52
N GLU A 253 -39.33 19.21 5.37
CA GLU A 253 -40.70 19.59 5.05
C GLU A 253 -41.24 18.69 3.93
N ALA A 254 -42.46 18.18 4.10
CA ALA A 254 -43.08 17.25 3.15
C ALA A 254 -44.56 17.60 2.89
N THR A 255 -44.83 18.15 1.70
CA THR A 255 -46.11 18.24 1.00
C THR A 255 -45.80 18.19 -0.52
N GLY A 256 -46.60 17.65 -1.43
CA GLY A 256 -47.92 17.02 -1.32
C GLY A 256 -48.99 17.81 -2.07
N ASP A 257 -49.42 17.36 -3.27
CA ASP A 257 -50.83 17.02 -3.58
C ASP A 257 -51.01 16.39 -4.99
N THR A 258 -52.22 15.85 -5.23
CA THR A 258 -53.03 15.61 -6.46
C THR A 258 -52.58 16.22 -7.80
N GLU A 259 -52.91 15.67 -8.99
CA GLU A 259 -53.88 14.64 -9.45
C GLU A 259 -53.17 13.65 -10.46
N ALA A 260 -53.73 12.82 -11.36
CA ALA A 260 -55.05 12.74 -12.01
C ALA A 260 -55.43 11.32 -12.56
N THR A 261 -56.56 11.26 -13.27
CA THR A 261 -57.25 10.12 -13.93
C THR A 261 -56.57 9.48 -15.16
N GLY A 262 -56.86 8.19 -15.41
CA GLY A 262 -56.56 7.48 -16.67
C GLY A 262 -57.22 6.08 -16.75
N ASP A 263 -58.54 6.04 -16.97
CA ASP A 263 -59.38 4.84 -16.95
C ASP A 263 -59.55 4.19 -18.35
N THR A 264 -59.40 2.87 -18.46
CA THR A 264 -60.05 2.05 -19.52
C THR A 264 -60.14 0.58 -19.11
N GLU A 265 -61.32 -0.02 -19.21
CA GLU A 265 -61.54 -1.47 -19.09
C GLU A 265 -60.93 -2.27 -20.26
N ALA A 266 -60.56 -3.53 -20.02
CA ALA A 266 -60.88 -4.63 -20.94
C ALA A 266 -60.79 -5.99 -20.22
N THR A 267 -61.88 -6.74 -20.26
CA THR A 267 -61.95 -8.16 -19.88
C THR A 267 -61.30 -9.05 -20.95
N GLU A 268 -60.71 -10.18 -20.55
CA GLU A 268 -61.31 -11.49 -20.85
C GLU A 268 -60.68 -12.62 -20.02
N ALA A 269 -61.41 -13.73 -19.91
CA ALA A 269 -60.94 -14.95 -19.27
C ALA A 269 -61.15 -16.13 -20.22
N THR A 270 -60.11 -16.94 -20.41
CA THR A 270 -60.23 -18.24 -21.10
C THR A 270 -59.59 -19.33 -20.26
N GLU A 271 -60.45 -20.04 -19.55
CA GLU A 271 -60.23 -21.41 -19.08
C GLU A 271 -59.92 -22.33 -20.28
N ALA A 272 -58.95 -23.24 -20.13
CA ALA A 272 -58.62 -24.24 -21.13
C ALA A 272 -58.10 -25.51 -20.44
N GLU A 273 -58.92 -26.56 -20.45
CA GLU A 273 -58.62 -27.91 -19.96
C GLU A 273 -57.83 -28.71 -21.02
N GLY A 274 -56.92 -29.59 -20.61
CA GLY A 274 -56.09 -30.41 -21.52
C GLY A 274 -54.88 -31.08 -20.85
#